data_AF-A0A3D2J631-F1
#
_entry.id   AF-A0A3D2J631-F1
#
_cell.length_a   1.000
_cell.length_b   1.000
_cell.length_c   1.000
_cell.angle_alpha   90.00
_cell.angle_beta   90.00
_cell.angle_gamma   90.00
#
_symmetry.space_group_name_H-M   'P 1'
#
loop_
_entity.id
_entity.type
_entity.pdbx_description
1 polymer ?
#
loop_
_entity_poly.entity_id
_entity_poly.type
_entity_poly.pdbx_seq_one_letter_code
_entity_poly.pdbx_strand_id
1 'polypeptide(L)'
;LTSAFAIFALVFSASQTQRITDLTNYQVGADFSGPLPGIDSTTSFNQQTSIVDHIQGVTSATLGYGSVATASAGTPFQVQLRAVDANNFAQTAIWTSQDSSQSLTTLMHQLVAQRSTTTHENVLPALIDAGTWNQLHLTQGEHFRLAVNNPSDTGSGTITCIAFAEVKRIPTTNNAGILVDYESYSAVYQNLFNIYLPINYLWVKTSNDPALVQHVRDALTSQQPIVNPLADRRALIAQLSKDPLYLDLVGELALGASTAMLLALLGNLLASWLNARNRQTSFAVLRALGTSSQQVAG
;
A
#
# COMPACT_ATOMS: atom_id res chain seq x y z
N LEU A 1 -31.41 -17.30 5.70
CA LEU A 1 -30.31 -17.39 6.69
C LEU A 1 -29.03 -17.95 6.06
N THR A 2 -29.05 -19.17 5.49
CA THR A 2 -27.88 -19.80 4.87
C THR A 2 -27.21 -18.95 3.79
N SER A 3 -27.97 -18.39 2.84
CA SER A 3 -27.41 -17.53 1.80
C SER A 3 -26.76 -16.27 2.37
N ALA A 4 -27.35 -15.68 3.43
CA ALA A 4 -26.79 -14.51 4.10
C ALA A 4 -25.48 -14.85 4.82
N PHE A 5 -25.42 -16.01 5.49
CA PHE A 5 -24.18 -16.50 6.12
C PHE A 5 -23.09 -16.78 5.09
N ALA A 6 -23.42 -17.43 3.97
CA ALA A 6 -22.46 -17.71 2.90
C ALA A 6 -21.91 -16.42 2.27
N ILE A 7 -22.78 -15.43 1.99
CA ILE A 7 -22.36 -14.11 1.49
C ILE A 7 -21.44 -13.43 2.51
N PHE A 8 -21.81 -13.45 3.79
CA PHE A 8 -20.99 -12.87 4.85
C PHE A 8 -19.60 -13.52 4.91
N ALA A 9 -19.51 -14.85 4.90
CA ALA A 9 -18.23 -15.56 4.93
C ALA A 9 -17.35 -15.21 3.72
N LEU A 10 -17.94 -15.13 2.52
CA LEU A 10 -17.23 -14.73 1.31
C LEU A 10 -16.74 -13.28 1.36
N VAL A 11 -17.60 -12.34 1.76
CA VAL A 11 -17.25 -10.92 1.88
C VAL A 11 -16.17 -10.73 2.94
N PHE A 12 -16.27 -11.42 4.08
CA PHE A 12 -15.25 -11.37 5.12
C PHE A 12 -13.90 -11.90 4.63
N SER A 13 -13.88 -13.08 3.99
CA SER A 13 -12.66 -13.67 3.43
C SER A 13 -12.00 -12.75 2.41
N ALA A 14 -12.80 -12.19 1.48
CA ALA A 14 -12.31 -11.24 0.48
C ALA A 14 -11.74 -9.97 1.14
N SER A 15 -12.42 -9.45 2.16
CA SER A 15 -11.98 -8.27 2.91
C SER A 15 -10.65 -8.51 3.62
N GLN A 16 -10.43 -9.69 4.19
CA GLN A 16 -9.19 -10.04 4.86
C GLN A 16 -8.02 -10.20 3.87
N THR A 17 -8.25 -10.82 2.71
CA THR A 17 -7.24 -10.88 1.64
C THR A 17 -6.87 -9.48 1.13
N GLN A 18 -7.88 -8.62 0.96
CA GLN A 18 -7.64 -7.22 0.58
C GLN A 18 -6.83 -6.49 1.64
N ARG A 19 -7.17 -6.65 2.93
CA ARG A 19 -6.43 -6.04 4.03
C ARG A 19 -4.95 -6.43 4.07
N ILE A 20 -4.61 -7.70 3.82
CA ILE A 20 -3.21 -8.14 3.71
C ILE A 20 -2.50 -7.39 2.57
N THR A 21 -3.16 -7.27 1.42
CA THR A 21 -2.60 -6.54 0.27
C THR A 21 -2.42 -5.05 0.60
N ASP A 22 -3.38 -4.43 1.25
CA ASP A 22 -3.33 -3.01 1.62
C ASP A 22 -2.23 -2.73 2.64
N LEU A 23 -2.09 -3.58 3.66
CA LEU A 23 -1.04 -3.45 4.67
C LEU A 23 0.35 -3.62 4.06
N THR A 24 0.53 -4.60 3.18
CA THR A 24 1.84 -4.84 2.54
C THR A 24 2.20 -3.74 1.55
N ASN A 25 1.24 -3.26 0.76
CA ASN A 25 1.41 -2.08 -0.09
C ASN A 25 1.82 -0.86 0.72
N TYR A 26 1.18 -0.64 1.87
CA TYR A 26 1.48 0.48 2.74
C TYR A 26 2.86 0.37 3.38
N GLN A 27 3.24 -0.81 3.88
CA GLN A 27 4.52 -1.01 4.57
C GLN A 27 5.73 -0.93 3.63
N VAL A 28 5.62 -1.45 2.41
CA VAL A 28 6.75 -1.54 1.45
C VAL A 28 6.71 -0.39 0.44
N GLY A 29 5.54 0.08 0.04
CA GLY A 29 5.39 1.17 -0.94
C GLY A 29 5.85 0.87 -2.37
N ALA A 30 6.49 -0.28 -2.60
CA ALA A 30 6.90 -0.83 -3.90
C ALA A 30 6.95 -2.37 -3.79
N ASP A 31 7.54 -3.07 -4.76
CA ASP A 31 7.75 -4.52 -4.63
C ASP A 31 8.86 -4.83 -3.61
N PHE A 32 9.93 -4.04 -3.67
CA PHE A 32 10.97 -4.01 -2.65
C PHE A 32 11.28 -2.56 -2.25
N SER A 33 11.67 -2.37 -1.00
CA SER A 33 12.14 -1.07 -0.52
C SER A 33 13.08 -1.22 0.65
N GLY A 34 13.84 -0.18 0.96
CA GLY A 34 14.52 -0.08 2.23
C GLY A 34 15.66 0.93 2.24
N PRO A 35 16.31 1.07 3.41
CA PRO A 35 17.43 1.97 3.57
C PRO A 35 18.67 1.43 2.83
N LEU A 36 19.40 2.37 2.23
CA LEU A 36 20.72 2.14 1.64
C LEU A 36 21.80 2.46 2.67
N PRO A 37 22.93 1.73 2.68
CA PRO A 37 24.14 2.23 3.32
C PRO A 37 24.48 3.55 2.61
N GLY A 38 24.61 4.64 3.37
CA GLY A 38 24.67 6.00 2.83
C GLY A 38 25.61 6.11 1.62
N ILE A 39 25.06 6.53 0.48
CA ILE A 39 25.82 6.68 -0.76
C ILE A 39 26.54 8.04 -0.70
N ASP A 40 27.77 8.08 -1.22
CA ASP A 40 28.56 9.31 -1.35
C ASP A 40 27.73 10.42 -2.03
N SER A 41 27.46 11.49 -1.29
CA SER A 41 26.61 12.61 -1.71
C SER A 41 27.24 13.48 -2.81
N THR A 42 28.46 13.16 -3.25
CA THR A 42 29.17 13.86 -4.33
C THR A 42 28.86 13.34 -5.73
N THR A 43 28.21 12.18 -5.87
CA THR A 43 27.78 11.65 -7.18
C THR A 43 26.38 12.14 -7.54
N SER A 44 26.16 12.47 -8.82
CA SER A 44 24.87 13.02 -9.26
C SER A 44 23.73 12.01 -9.10
N PHE A 45 22.54 12.49 -8.75
CA PHE A 45 21.35 11.67 -8.51
C PHE A 45 21.07 10.67 -9.65
N ASN A 46 21.18 11.11 -10.91
CA ASN A 46 20.95 10.28 -12.10
C ASN A 46 21.98 9.13 -12.26
N GLN A 47 23.21 9.31 -11.76
CA GLN A 47 24.22 8.26 -11.81
C GLN A 47 23.97 7.19 -10.74
N GLN A 48 23.35 7.55 -9.61
CA GLN A 48 23.11 6.63 -8.51
C GLN A 48 21.97 5.64 -8.82
N THR A 49 20.94 6.01 -9.60
CA THR A 49 19.84 5.10 -9.97
C THR A 49 20.33 3.86 -10.73
N SER A 50 21.46 3.99 -11.44
CA SER A 50 22.09 2.89 -12.19
C SER A 50 22.54 1.70 -11.33
N ILE A 51 22.62 1.85 -10.00
CA ILE A 51 23.02 0.77 -9.07
C ILE A 51 22.11 -0.46 -9.22
N VAL A 52 20.82 -0.26 -9.54
CA VAL A 52 19.84 -1.35 -9.62
C VAL A 52 19.22 -1.52 -11.01
N ASP A 53 19.38 -0.56 -11.90
CA ASP A 53 18.82 -0.63 -13.27
C ASP A 53 19.39 -1.79 -14.09
N HIS A 54 20.58 -2.28 -13.73
CA HIS A 54 21.24 -3.41 -14.39
C HIS A 54 20.75 -4.78 -13.91
N ILE A 55 19.95 -4.84 -12.83
CA ILE A 55 19.48 -6.10 -12.26
C ILE A 55 18.33 -6.64 -13.11
N GLN A 56 18.54 -7.81 -13.73
CA GLN A 56 17.51 -8.43 -14.55
C GLN A 56 16.25 -8.71 -13.74
N GLY A 57 15.11 -8.23 -14.21
CA GLY A 57 13.82 -8.35 -13.51
C GLY A 57 13.37 -7.07 -12.81
N VAL A 58 14.24 -6.07 -12.65
CA VAL A 58 13.83 -4.72 -12.29
C VAL A 58 13.12 -4.09 -13.50
N THR A 59 11.93 -3.53 -13.27
CA THR A 59 11.16 -2.79 -14.30
C THR A 59 11.19 -1.29 -14.08
N SER A 60 11.38 -0.86 -12.82
CA SER A 60 11.56 0.54 -12.45
C SER A 60 12.21 0.60 -11.08
N ALA A 61 13.07 1.59 -10.86
CA ALA A 61 13.69 1.86 -9.58
C ALA A 61 13.77 3.37 -9.35
N THR A 62 13.75 3.76 -8.08
CA THR A 62 13.85 5.16 -7.69
C THR A 62 14.56 5.26 -6.36
N LEU A 63 15.41 6.28 -6.25
CA LEU A 63 16.18 6.59 -5.07
C LEU A 63 15.57 7.76 -4.34
N GLY A 64 15.98 7.92 -3.09
CA GLY A 64 15.60 9.10 -2.33
C GLY A 64 16.19 9.11 -0.95
N TYR A 65 15.53 9.87 -0.10
CA TYR A 65 15.92 10.09 1.27
C TYR A 65 14.76 9.82 2.22
N GLY A 66 15.01 8.96 3.20
CA GLY A 66 14.14 8.70 4.33
C GLY A 66 14.75 9.25 5.61
N SER A 67 13.97 10.00 6.38
CA SER A 67 14.37 10.45 7.72
C SER A 67 13.15 10.60 8.64
N VAL A 68 13.45 10.91 9.91
CA VAL A 68 12.46 11.38 10.88
C VAL A 68 12.72 12.86 11.13
N ALA A 69 11.68 13.66 11.01
CA ALA A 69 11.69 15.06 11.39
C ALA A 69 10.73 15.28 12.57
N THR A 70 10.80 16.45 13.19
CA THR A 70 9.88 16.85 14.25
C THR A 70 9.03 18.01 13.74
N ALA A 71 7.71 17.84 13.76
CA ALA A 71 6.75 18.90 13.51
C ALA A 71 6.16 19.39 14.84
N SER A 72 5.61 20.61 14.87
CA SER A 72 4.96 21.14 16.07
C SER A 72 3.83 22.11 15.70
N ALA A 73 2.68 21.90 16.33
CA ALA A 73 1.57 22.84 16.43
C ALA A 73 1.25 23.09 17.92
N GLY A 74 2.29 23.26 18.73
CA GLY A 74 2.20 23.38 20.19
C GLY A 74 3.07 22.33 20.87
N THR A 75 2.66 21.05 20.81
CA THR A 75 3.46 19.91 21.30
C THR A 75 4.24 19.27 20.15
N PRO A 76 5.58 19.14 20.24
CA PRO A 76 6.38 18.48 19.21
C PRO A 76 6.02 17.00 19.05
N PHE A 77 5.98 16.53 17.81
CA PHE A 77 5.78 15.12 17.48
C PHE A 77 6.61 14.72 16.26
N GLN A 78 6.91 13.43 16.16
CA GLN A 78 7.73 12.89 15.08
C GLN A 78 6.90 12.64 13.82
N VAL A 79 7.47 13.02 12.68
CA VAL A 79 6.95 12.73 11.34
C VAL A 79 8.03 12.04 10.52
N GLN A 80 7.63 11.14 9.62
CA GLN A 80 8.51 10.46 8.70
C GLN A 80 8.53 11.21 7.37
N LEU A 81 9.69 11.75 7.04
CA LEU A 81 9.92 12.43 5.78
C LEU A 81 10.43 11.42 4.74
N ARG A 82 9.83 11.46 3.55
CA ARG A 82 10.29 10.79 2.35
C ARG A 82 10.52 11.85 1.28
N ALA A 83 11.75 11.99 0.84
CA ALA A 83 12.09 12.79 -0.32
C ALA A 83 12.39 11.83 -1.47
N VAL A 84 11.64 11.92 -2.55
CA VAL A 84 11.67 10.96 -3.67
C VAL A 84 12.01 11.66 -4.96
N ASP A 85 12.55 10.94 -5.95
CA ASP A 85 12.64 11.48 -7.30
C ASP A 85 11.25 11.56 -7.94
N ALA A 86 10.68 12.77 -7.92
CA ALA A 86 9.37 13.00 -8.49
C ALA A 86 9.30 12.72 -10.01
N ASN A 87 10.43 12.61 -10.73
CA ASN A 87 10.40 12.28 -12.15
C ASN A 87 10.04 10.82 -12.44
N ASN A 88 10.43 9.88 -11.57
CA ASN A 88 10.23 8.45 -11.81
C ASN A 88 9.49 7.71 -10.68
N PHE A 89 9.33 8.32 -9.49
CA PHE A 89 8.74 7.65 -8.33
C PHE A 89 7.36 7.07 -8.61
N ALA A 90 6.54 7.76 -9.42
CA ALA A 90 5.21 7.29 -9.81
C ALA A 90 5.20 5.99 -10.64
N GLN A 91 6.31 5.65 -11.31
CA GLN A 91 6.44 4.41 -12.08
C GLN A 91 6.82 3.22 -11.20
N THR A 92 7.55 3.49 -10.13
CA THR A 92 8.08 2.50 -9.18
C THR A 92 7.13 2.20 -8.03
N ALA A 93 6.56 3.24 -7.43
CA ALA A 93 5.76 3.12 -6.22
C ALA A 93 4.39 2.46 -6.50
N ILE A 94 3.89 1.77 -5.48
CA ILE A 94 2.52 1.27 -5.44
C ILE A 94 1.67 2.35 -4.81
N TRP A 95 0.78 2.93 -5.61
CA TRP A 95 -0.16 3.97 -5.18
C TRP A 95 -1.58 3.58 -5.57
N THR A 96 -2.47 3.60 -4.60
CA THR A 96 -3.85 3.11 -4.69
C THR A 96 -4.83 4.20 -4.27
N SER A 97 -6.13 3.96 -4.48
CA SER A 97 -7.20 4.89 -4.05
C SER A 97 -7.33 5.07 -2.54
N GLN A 98 -6.66 4.19 -1.78
CA GLN A 98 -6.53 4.32 -0.33
C GLN A 98 -5.44 5.33 0.07
N ASP A 99 -4.47 5.61 -0.81
CA ASP A 99 -3.37 6.55 -0.57
C ASP A 99 -3.79 7.99 -0.89
N SER A 100 -4.48 8.20 -2.03
CA SER A 100 -5.11 9.48 -2.37
C SER A 100 -6.23 9.30 -3.40
N SER A 101 -7.12 10.28 -3.52
CA SER A 101 -8.03 10.41 -4.67
C SER A 101 -7.29 10.88 -5.92
N GLN A 102 -6.15 11.56 -5.77
CA GLN A 102 -5.31 12.01 -6.88
C GLN A 102 -4.29 10.93 -7.26
N SER A 103 -3.99 10.86 -8.56
CA SER A 103 -2.95 9.94 -9.05
C SER A 103 -1.56 10.39 -8.59
N LEU A 104 -0.69 9.43 -8.28
CA LEU A 104 0.69 9.75 -7.89
C LEU A 104 1.42 10.50 -9.00
N THR A 105 1.22 10.14 -10.27
CA THR A 105 1.79 10.85 -11.42
C THR A 105 1.44 12.33 -11.43
N THR A 106 0.18 12.68 -11.18
CA THR A 106 -0.25 14.09 -11.09
C THR A 106 0.44 14.81 -9.94
N LEU A 107 0.44 14.21 -8.74
CA LEU A 107 1.05 14.79 -7.55
C LEU A 107 2.56 15.02 -7.73
N MET A 108 3.27 14.05 -8.31
CA MET A 108 4.69 14.17 -8.59
C MET A 108 4.99 15.26 -9.63
N HIS A 109 4.23 15.33 -10.73
CA HIS A 109 4.38 16.43 -11.70
C HIS A 109 4.14 17.81 -11.08
N GLN A 110 3.19 17.92 -10.16
CA GLN A 110 2.94 19.15 -9.43
C GLN A 110 4.12 19.55 -8.54
N LEU A 111 4.74 18.60 -7.84
CA LEU A 111 5.97 18.88 -7.07
C LEU A 111 7.14 19.31 -7.98
N VAL A 112 7.34 18.62 -9.11
CA VAL A 112 8.37 18.99 -10.10
C VAL A 112 8.17 20.42 -10.60
N ALA A 113 6.92 20.82 -10.86
CA ALA A 113 6.59 22.17 -11.31
C ALA A 113 6.92 23.27 -10.29
N GLN A 114 7.08 22.92 -9.00
CA GLN A 114 7.42 23.88 -7.94
C GLN A 114 8.94 24.02 -7.70
N ARG A 115 9.79 23.22 -8.35
CA ARG A 115 11.25 23.23 -8.13
C ARG A 115 11.88 24.61 -8.25
N SER A 116 11.50 25.38 -9.27
CA SER A 116 12.03 26.73 -9.48
C SER A 116 11.66 27.67 -8.32
N THR A 117 10.40 27.68 -7.89
CA THR A 117 9.92 28.49 -6.76
C THR A 117 10.64 28.12 -5.47
N THR A 118 10.78 26.82 -5.19
CA THR A 118 11.47 26.30 -4.00
C THR A 118 12.89 26.86 -3.86
N THR A 119 13.66 26.89 -4.95
CA THR A 119 15.04 27.39 -4.93
C THR A 119 15.12 28.89 -4.67
N HIS A 120 14.13 29.67 -5.11
CA HIS A 120 14.11 31.12 -4.90
C HIS A 120 13.63 31.51 -3.49
N GLU A 121 12.61 30.83 -2.98
CA GLU A 121 11.96 31.18 -1.71
C GLU A 121 12.50 30.40 -0.50
N ASN A 122 13.27 29.33 -0.73
CA ASN A 122 13.69 28.36 0.29
C ASN A 122 12.50 27.78 1.10
N VAL A 123 11.39 27.55 0.41
CA VAL A 123 10.18 26.93 0.96
C VAL A 123 9.94 25.61 0.24
N LEU A 124 9.76 24.53 1.01
CA LEU A 124 9.63 23.17 0.46
C LEU A 124 8.15 22.76 0.31
N PRO A 125 7.66 22.53 -0.92
CA PRO A 125 6.33 21.96 -1.15
C PRO A 125 6.26 20.53 -0.66
N ALA A 126 5.24 20.24 0.14
CA ALA A 126 5.07 18.94 0.76
C ALA A 126 3.67 18.38 0.58
N LEU A 127 3.60 17.10 0.20
CA LEU A 127 2.41 16.28 0.32
C LEU A 127 2.39 15.70 1.72
N ILE A 128 1.27 15.83 2.41
CA ILE A 128 1.20 15.52 3.84
C ILE A 128 0.05 14.55 4.05
N ASP A 129 0.27 13.51 4.85
CA ASP A 129 -0.81 12.59 5.15
C ASP A 129 -1.91 13.21 6.02
N ALA A 130 -3.12 12.65 5.95
CA ALA A 130 -4.29 13.19 6.62
C ALA A 130 -4.09 13.27 8.15
N GLY A 131 -3.35 12.33 8.75
CA GLY A 131 -3.06 12.34 10.18
C GLY A 131 -2.26 13.58 10.58
N THR A 132 -1.13 13.79 9.89
CA THR A 132 -0.24 14.93 10.11
C THR A 132 -0.91 16.25 9.74
N TRP A 133 -1.68 16.26 8.64
CA TRP A 133 -2.45 17.42 8.19
C TRP A 133 -3.41 17.91 9.27
N ASN A 134 -4.21 16.99 9.83
CA ASN A 134 -5.17 17.30 10.88
C ASN A 134 -4.49 17.68 12.19
N GLN A 135 -3.40 17.01 12.57
CA GLN A 135 -2.67 17.28 13.80
C GLN A 135 -1.98 18.66 13.79
N LEU A 136 -1.53 19.11 12.62
CA LEU A 136 -0.97 20.45 12.43
C LEU A 136 -2.02 21.51 12.12
N HIS A 137 -3.30 21.12 11.99
CA HIS A 137 -4.41 22.00 11.60
C HIS A 137 -4.16 22.73 10.28
N LEU A 138 -3.53 22.06 9.32
CA LEU A 138 -3.09 22.69 8.08
C LEU A 138 -4.25 23.01 7.14
N THR A 139 -4.04 24.07 6.37
CA THR A 139 -4.80 24.40 5.18
C THR A 139 -3.89 24.40 3.96
N GLN A 140 -4.46 24.23 2.77
CA GLN A 140 -3.67 24.21 1.54
C GLN A 140 -2.98 25.56 1.33
N GLY A 141 -1.67 25.52 1.08
CA GLY A 141 -0.82 26.70 0.94
C GLY A 141 -0.28 27.25 2.26
N GLU A 142 -0.63 26.66 3.40
CA GLU A 142 -0.15 27.11 4.70
C GLU A 142 1.32 26.74 4.91
N HIS A 143 2.06 27.64 5.56
CA HIS A 143 3.45 27.40 5.90
C HIS A 143 3.56 26.71 7.26
N PHE A 144 4.41 25.69 7.33
CA PHE A 144 4.74 25.00 8.57
C PHE A 144 6.24 24.72 8.64
N ARG A 145 6.71 24.30 9.80
CA ARG A 145 8.14 24.13 10.08
C ARG A 145 8.45 22.71 10.49
N LEU A 146 9.47 22.14 9.87
CA LEU A 146 10.02 20.84 10.23
C LEU A 146 11.40 21.04 10.87
N ALA A 147 11.54 20.62 12.12
CA ALA A 147 12.83 20.48 12.74
C ALA A 147 13.47 19.17 12.26
N VAL A 148 14.53 19.29 11.46
CA VAL A 148 15.31 18.17 10.96
C VAL A 148 16.53 18.02 11.86
N ASN A 149 16.67 16.83 12.43
CA ASN A 149 17.82 16.47 13.24
C ASN A 149 18.47 15.26 12.58
N ASN A 150 19.69 15.43 12.06
CA ASN A 150 20.47 14.30 11.59
C ASN A 150 21.70 14.11 12.47
N PRO A 151 21.81 13.01 13.23
CA PRO A 151 22.92 12.79 14.17
C PRO A 151 24.27 12.51 13.49
N SER A 152 24.33 12.41 12.16
CA SER A 152 25.53 12.07 11.39
C SER A 152 26.18 13.28 10.66
N ASP A 153 26.37 14.41 11.34
CA ASP A 153 27.09 15.60 10.83
C ASP A 153 26.49 16.26 9.56
N THR A 154 25.24 15.96 9.21
CA THR A 154 24.61 16.47 7.96
C THR A 154 23.85 17.79 8.14
N GLY A 155 23.77 18.32 9.35
CA GLY A 155 23.09 19.58 9.67
C GLY A 155 21.80 19.33 10.45
N SER A 156 21.60 20.12 11.50
CA SER A 156 20.37 20.18 12.27
C SER A 156 19.79 21.58 12.17
N GLY A 157 18.48 21.69 12.02
CA GLY A 157 17.83 22.98 11.94
C GLY A 157 16.38 22.88 11.55
N THR A 158 15.85 23.96 11.01
CA THR A 158 14.43 24.04 10.65
C THR A 158 14.26 24.35 9.18
N ILE A 159 13.39 23.60 8.53
CA ILE A 159 13.01 23.78 7.15
C ILE A 159 11.59 24.30 7.12
N THR A 160 11.37 25.37 6.36
CA THR A 160 10.03 25.90 6.10
C THR A 160 9.42 25.12 4.96
N CYS A 161 8.24 24.58 5.19
CA CYS A 161 7.48 23.82 4.20
C CYS A 161 6.17 24.54 3.90
N ILE A 162 5.62 24.31 2.72
CA ILE A 162 4.26 24.70 2.35
C ILE A 162 3.40 23.45 2.20
N ALA A 163 2.23 23.46 2.83
CA ALA A 163 1.25 22.39 2.78
C ALA A 163 0.61 22.33 1.38
N PHE A 164 1.25 21.61 0.48
CA PHE A 164 0.94 21.66 -0.95
C PHE A 164 -0.36 20.91 -1.27
N ALA A 165 -0.50 19.71 -0.73
CA ALA A 165 -1.73 18.92 -0.80
C ALA A 165 -1.82 17.91 0.34
N GLU A 166 -3.06 17.61 0.75
CA GLU A 166 -3.38 16.50 1.63
C GLU A 166 -3.49 15.20 0.82
N VAL A 167 -2.91 14.14 1.34
CA VAL A 167 -3.13 12.76 0.88
C VAL A 167 -3.64 11.92 2.05
N LYS A 168 -4.34 10.82 1.80
CA LYS A 168 -4.90 10.00 2.89
C LYS A 168 -3.79 9.33 3.70
N ARG A 169 -2.76 8.81 3.02
CA ARG A 169 -1.60 8.15 3.63
C ARG A 169 -0.43 8.13 2.64
N ILE A 170 0.78 8.04 3.18
CA ILE A 170 2.02 7.93 2.38
C ILE A 170 2.66 6.57 2.67
N PRO A 171 2.81 5.69 1.67
CA PRO A 171 3.47 4.40 1.88
C PRO A 171 4.88 4.54 2.46
N THR A 172 5.33 3.52 3.18
CA THR A 172 6.57 3.47 3.96
C THR A 172 6.64 4.42 5.15
N THR A 173 5.52 5.05 5.53
CA THR A 173 5.42 5.91 6.73
C THR A 173 4.48 5.30 7.76
N ASN A 174 4.61 5.64 9.05
CA ASN A 174 3.75 5.10 10.12
C ASN A 174 2.57 6.04 10.45
N ASN A 175 1.78 6.44 9.45
CA ASN A 175 0.62 7.37 9.60
C ASN A 175 0.99 8.76 10.14
N ALA A 176 2.24 9.18 9.91
CA ALA A 176 2.74 10.51 10.19
C ALA A 176 3.75 10.90 9.09
N GLY A 177 3.31 10.82 7.84
CA GLY A 177 4.12 10.91 6.64
C GLY A 177 4.12 12.28 6.00
N ILE A 178 5.28 12.65 5.47
CA ILE A 178 5.48 13.80 4.59
C ILE A 178 6.26 13.33 3.36
N LEU A 179 5.76 13.63 2.17
CA LEU A 179 6.38 13.27 0.89
C LEU A 179 6.75 14.54 0.12
N VAL A 180 8.00 14.66 -0.26
CA VAL A 180 8.57 15.83 -0.96
C VAL A 180 9.37 15.40 -2.18
N ASP A 181 9.63 16.34 -3.08
CA ASP A 181 10.56 16.13 -4.18
C ASP A 181 12.01 16.21 -3.67
N TYR A 182 12.81 15.20 -3.98
CA TYR A 182 14.19 15.11 -3.52
C TYR A 182 15.07 16.26 -4.05
N GLU A 183 14.90 16.66 -5.32
CA GLU A 183 15.71 17.73 -5.91
C GLU A 183 15.41 19.09 -5.26
N SER A 184 14.12 19.38 -5.02
CA SER A 184 13.70 20.55 -4.24
C SER A 184 14.25 20.50 -2.82
N TYR A 185 14.17 19.33 -2.17
CA TYR A 185 14.61 19.18 -0.78
C TYR A 185 16.13 19.31 -0.65
N SER A 186 16.90 18.71 -1.54
CA SER A 186 18.37 18.79 -1.52
C SER A 186 18.86 20.21 -1.78
N ALA A 187 18.22 20.97 -2.67
CA ALA A 187 18.52 22.38 -2.89
C ALA A 187 18.27 23.23 -1.63
N VAL A 188 17.12 23.08 -0.98
CA VAL A 188 16.81 23.77 0.29
C VAL A 188 17.79 23.38 1.38
N TYR A 189 18.12 22.09 1.48
CA TYR A 189 19.06 21.56 2.47
C TYR A 189 20.46 22.14 2.28
N GLN A 190 20.96 22.19 1.05
CA GLN A 190 22.24 22.78 0.71
C GLN A 190 22.27 24.29 1.00
N ASN A 191 21.21 25.02 0.65
CA ASN A 191 21.13 26.46 0.90
C ASN A 191 21.12 26.79 2.40
N LEU A 192 20.42 26.00 3.22
CA LEU A 192 20.27 26.26 4.65
C LEU A 192 21.45 25.76 5.50
N PHE A 193 22.01 24.60 5.15
CA PHE A 193 23.01 23.92 5.98
C PHE A 193 24.40 23.84 5.34
N ASN A 194 24.54 24.29 4.09
CA ASN A 194 25.80 24.22 3.33
C ASN A 194 26.37 22.78 3.22
N ILE A 195 25.48 21.78 3.19
CA ILE A 195 25.79 20.35 3.13
C ILE A 195 24.88 19.67 2.11
N TYR A 196 25.40 18.69 1.37
CA TYR A 196 24.60 17.89 0.45
C TYR A 196 23.75 16.86 1.19
N LEU A 197 22.47 16.78 0.81
CA LEU A 197 21.58 15.75 1.34
C LEU A 197 21.96 14.38 0.77
N PRO A 198 22.30 13.36 1.60
CA PRO A 198 22.65 12.04 1.08
C PRO A 198 21.42 11.31 0.52
N ILE A 199 21.64 10.38 -0.40
CA ILE A 199 20.65 9.35 -0.73
C ILE A 199 20.83 8.20 0.26
N ASN A 200 19.72 7.77 0.87
CA ASN A 200 19.74 6.69 1.86
C ASN A 200 18.54 5.74 1.76
N TYR A 201 17.75 5.80 0.69
CA TYR A 201 16.57 4.96 0.53
C TYR A 201 16.36 4.56 -0.93
N LEU A 202 15.89 3.33 -1.13
CA LEU A 202 15.59 2.74 -2.43
C LEU A 202 14.17 2.16 -2.46
N TRP A 203 13.50 2.35 -3.59
CA TRP A 203 12.31 1.60 -3.98
C TRP A 203 12.55 0.91 -5.32
N VAL A 204 12.08 -0.33 -5.44
CA VAL A 204 12.23 -1.16 -6.65
C VAL A 204 10.90 -1.80 -6.99
N LYS A 205 10.57 -1.74 -8.28
CA LYS A 205 9.47 -2.48 -8.90
C LYS A 205 10.04 -3.54 -9.81
N THR A 206 9.47 -4.73 -9.75
CA THR A 206 9.98 -5.87 -10.52
C THR A 206 8.98 -6.36 -11.55
N SER A 207 9.42 -7.28 -12.39
CA SER A 207 8.52 -8.13 -13.16
C SER A 207 7.71 -9.04 -12.23
N ASN A 208 6.71 -9.71 -12.79
CA ASN A 208 5.91 -10.70 -12.08
C ASN A 208 6.45 -12.14 -12.22
N ASP A 209 7.59 -12.33 -12.90
CA ASP A 209 8.21 -13.65 -13.05
C ASP A 209 8.88 -14.06 -11.72
N PRO A 210 8.45 -15.16 -11.08
CA PRO A 210 9.00 -15.59 -9.80
C PRO A 210 10.51 -15.81 -9.80
N ALA A 211 11.09 -16.29 -10.91
CA ALA A 211 12.53 -16.53 -11.01
C ALA A 211 13.30 -15.21 -11.04
N LEU A 212 12.79 -14.23 -11.80
CA LEU A 212 13.39 -12.89 -11.85
C LEU A 212 13.20 -12.13 -10.54
N VAL A 213 12.05 -12.27 -9.87
CA VAL A 213 11.85 -11.68 -8.54
C VAL A 213 12.84 -12.25 -7.53
N GLN A 214 13.07 -13.56 -7.54
CA GLN A 214 14.07 -14.18 -6.68
C GLN A 214 15.48 -13.67 -7.01
N HIS A 215 15.82 -13.54 -8.29
CA HIS A 215 17.11 -12.99 -8.71
C HIS A 215 17.31 -11.54 -8.21
N VAL A 216 16.29 -10.69 -8.31
CA VAL A 216 16.33 -9.33 -7.76
C VAL A 216 16.51 -9.35 -6.24
N ARG A 217 15.77 -10.20 -5.52
CA ARG A 217 15.92 -10.37 -4.07
C ARG A 217 17.36 -10.73 -3.71
N ASP A 218 17.92 -11.74 -4.37
CA ASP A 218 19.28 -12.21 -4.12
C ASP A 218 20.32 -11.13 -4.42
N ALA A 219 20.13 -10.35 -5.49
CA ALA A 219 21.00 -9.22 -5.82
C ALA A 219 20.97 -8.13 -4.74
N LEU A 220 19.79 -7.81 -4.20
CA LEU A 220 19.62 -6.80 -3.16
C LEU A 220 20.16 -7.25 -1.78
N THR A 221 20.16 -8.55 -1.48
CA THR A 221 20.55 -9.12 -0.18
C THR A 221 21.83 -9.95 -0.19
N SER A 222 22.66 -9.84 -1.23
CA SER A 222 23.91 -10.61 -1.34
C SER A 222 24.91 -10.26 -0.22
N GLN A 223 26.11 -10.85 -0.23
CA GLN A 223 27.13 -10.66 0.83
C GLN A 223 27.50 -9.20 1.10
N GLN A 224 27.30 -8.31 0.12
CA GLN A 224 27.30 -6.86 0.30
C GLN A 224 25.89 -6.35 -0.02
N PRO A 225 24.97 -6.34 0.97
CA PRO A 225 23.59 -6.01 0.71
C PRO A 225 23.48 -4.54 0.30
N ILE A 226 22.83 -4.30 -0.84
CA ILE A 226 22.51 -2.95 -1.31
C ILE A 226 21.51 -2.31 -0.35
N VAL A 227 20.57 -3.10 0.18
CA VAL A 227 19.51 -2.64 1.09
C VAL A 227 19.52 -3.49 2.35
N ASN A 228 19.54 -2.86 3.52
CA ASN A 228 19.45 -3.59 4.79
C ASN A 228 18.78 -2.76 5.91
N PRO A 229 17.60 -3.15 6.43
CA PRO A 229 16.82 -4.34 6.06
C PRO A 229 16.06 -4.18 4.73
N LEU A 230 15.93 -5.28 3.97
CA LEU A 230 15.09 -5.34 2.77
C LEU A 230 13.63 -5.57 3.17
N ALA A 231 12.75 -4.63 2.83
CA ALA A 231 11.31 -4.84 2.87
C ALA A 231 10.87 -5.49 1.55
N ASP A 232 10.22 -6.65 1.63
CA ASP A 232 9.75 -7.44 0.49
C ASP A 232 8.23 -7.64 0.59
N ARG A 233 7.52 -7.05 -0.36
CA ARG A 233 6.05 -7.07 -0.38
C ARG A 233 5.50 -8.49 -0.51
N ARG A 234 6.10 -9.32 -1.37
CA ARG A 234 5.63 -10.67 -1.66
C ARG A 234 5.93 -11.62 -0.50
N ALA A 235 7.10 -11.49 0.12
CA ALA A 235 7.43 -12.24 1.33
C ALA A 235 6.49 -11.87 2.49
N LEU A 236 6.19 -10.59 2.66
CA LEU A 236 5.26 -10.12 3.70
C LEU A 236 3.83 -10.62 3.45
N ILE A 237 3.35 -10.62 2.20
CA ILE A 237 2.05 -11.23 1.86
C ILE A 237 2.04 -12.71 2.23
N ALA A 238 3.10 -13.44 1.84
CA ALA A 238 3.21 -14.88 2.14
C ALA A 238 3.23 -15.13 3.66
N GLN A 239 3.91 -14.28 4.43
CA GLN A 239 3.94 -14.36 5.89
C GLN A 239 2.55 -14.11 6.50
N LEU A 240 1.89 -13.00 6.13
CA LEU A 240 0.58 -12.63 6.69
C LEU A 240 -0.53 -13.60 6.26
N SER A 241 -0.43 -14.20 5.07
CA SER A 241 -1.39 -15.22 4.61
C SER A 241 -1.30 -16.54 5.37
N LYS A 242 -0.19 -16.78 6.08
CA LYS A 242 0.08 -17.97 6.91
C LYS A 242 -0.06 -17.69 8.40
N ASP A 243 -0.49 -16.50 8.79
CA ASP A 243 -0.75 -16.16 10.20
C ASP A 243 -1.85 -17.11 10.74
N PRO A 244 -1.58 -17.88 11.82
CA PRO A 244 -2.56 -18.78 12.40
C PRO A 244 -3.89 -18.09 12.71
N LEU A 245 -3.85 -16.83 13.15
CA LEU A 245 -5.07 -16.07 13.45
C LEU A 245 -5.94 -15.87 12.20
N TYR A 246 -5.31 -15.58 11.06
CA TYR A 246 -6.00 -15.44 9.78
C TYR A 246 -6.61 -16.78 9.33
N LEU A 247 -5.84 -17.86 9.43
CA LEU A 247 -6.27 -19.20 9.03
C LEU A 247 -7.41 -19.74 9.91
N ASP A 248 -7.35 -19.51 11.23
CA ASP A 248 -8.38 -19.93 12.17
C ASP A 248 -9.71 -19.22 11.87
N LEU A 249 -9.68 -17.89 11.73
CA LEU A 249 -10.87 -17.09 11.40
C LEU A 249 -11.52 -17.53 10.08
N VAL A 250 -10.74 -17.67 9.02
CA VAL A 250 -11.26 -18.09 7.70
C VAL A 250 -11.74 -19.53 7.74
N GLY A 251 -11.03 -20.41 8.46
CA GLY A 251 -11.40 -21.82 8.64
C GLY A 251 -12.74 -21.99 9.34
N GLU A 252 -12.96 -21.30 10.47
CA GLU A 252 -14.22 -21.34 11.21
C GLU A 252 -15.41 -20.83 10.37
N LEU A 253 -15.21 -19.73 9.65
CA LEU A 253 -16.23 -19.17 8.75
C LEU A 253 -16.56 -20.12 7.60
N ALA A 254 -15.55 -20.73 6.98
CA ALA A 254 -15.74 -21.69 5.90
C ALA A 254 -16.48 -22.95 6.39
N LEU A 255 -16.14 -23.45 7.58
CA LEU A 255 -16.84 -24.57 8.21
C LEU A 255 -18.31 -24.23 8.48
N GLY A 256 -18.58 -23.09 9.13
CA GLY A 256 -19.94 -22.63 9.39
C GLY A 256 -20.77 -22.49 8.11
N ALA A 257 -20.16 -21.98 7.03
CA ALA A 257 -20.84 -21.76 5.76
C ALA A 257 -21.17 -23.09 5.09
N SER A 258 -20.20 -24.01 5.11
CA SER A 258 -20.36 -25.36 4.57
C SER A 258 -21.45 -26.13 5.31
N THR A 259 -21.46 -26.10 6.64
CA THR A 259 -22.50 -26.75 7.45
C THR A 259 -23.88 -26.15 7.17
N ALA A 260 -24.01 -24.82 7.13
CA ALA A 260 -25.27 -24.17 6.83
C ALA A 260 -25.78 -24.50 5.41
N MET A 261 -24.88 -24.61 4.44
CA MET A 261 -25.20 -24.97 3.05
C MET A 261 -25.66 -26.42 2.92
N LEU A 262 -24.98 -27.35 3.60
CA LEU A 262 -25.37 -28.76 3.66
C LEU A 262 -26.75 -28.94 4.32
N LEU A 263 -27.01 -28.24 5.43
CA LEU A 263 -28.32 -28.25 6.09
C LEU A 263 -29.43 -27.69 5.19
N ALA A 264 -29.15 -26.63 4.44
CA ALA A 264 -30.12 -26.07 3.48
C ALA A 264 -30.40 -27.03 2.32
N LEU A 265 -29.37 -27.72 1.80
CA LEU A 265 -29.54 -28.75 0.77
C LEU A 265 -30.42 -29.91 1.26
N LEU A 266 -30.15 -30.40 2.48
CA LEU A 266 -30.98 -31.45 3.09
C LEU A 266 -32.43 -30.97 3.30
N GLY A 267 -32.63 -29.75 3.79
CA GLY A 267 -33.96 -29.16 3.94
C GLY A 267 -34.72 -29.06 2.61
N ASN A 268 -34.06 -28.63 1.54
CA ASN A 268 -34.66 -28.56 0.21
C ASN A 268 -35.00 -29.95 -0.36
N LEU A 269 -34.15 -30.95 -0.13
CA LEU A 269 -34.43 -32.34 -0.54
C LEU A 269 -35.66 -32.90 0.19
N LEU A 270 -35.74 -32.70 1.50
CA LEU A 270 -36.88 -33.14 2.32
C LEU A 270 -38.18 -32.42 1.90
N ALA A 271 -38.12 -31.11 1.68
CA ALA A 271 -39.26 -30.33 1.21
C ALA A 271 -39.73 -30.79 -0.18
N SER A 272 -38.81 -31.02 -1.11
CA SER A 272 -39.12 -31.53 -2.45
C SER A 272 -39.78 -32.91 -2.37
N TRP A 273 -39.24 -33.81 -1.55
CA TRP A 273 -39.81 -35.16 -1.34
C TRP A 273 -41.21 -35.12 -0.72
N LEU A 274 -41.42 -34.31 0.32
CA LEU A 274 -42.73 -34.12 0.94
C LEU A 274 -43.75 -33.56 -0.07
N ASN A 275 -43.34 -32.61 -0.90
CA ASN A 275 -44.21 -32.02 -1.91
C ASN A 275 -44.57 -33.03 -3.02
N ALA A 276 -43.60 -33.85 -3.46
CA ALA A 276 -43.86 -34.94 -4.37
C ALA A 276 -44.85 -35.96 -3.79
N ARG A 277 -44.69 -36.33 -2.51
CA ARG A 277 -45.59 -37.25 -1.81
C ARG A 277 -47.00 -36.67 -1.62
N ASN A 278 -47.12 -35.39 -1.26
CA ASN A 278 -48.41 -34.71 -1.15
C ASN A 278 -49.11 -34.57 -2.51
N ARG A 279 -48.36 -34.46 -3.60
CA ARG A 279 -48.92 -34.47 -4.95
C ARG A 279 -49.43 -35.86 -5.39
N GLN A 280 -48.89 -36.96 -4.85
CA GLN A 280 -49.37 -38.31 -5.18
C GLN A 280 -50.83 -38.54 -4.78
N THR A 281 -51.30 -37.98 -3.66
CA THR A 281 -52.71 -38.08 -3.27
C THR A 281 -53.61 -37.27 -4.21
N SER A 282 -53.18 -36.08 -4.61
CA SER A 282 -53.87 -35.27 -5.63
C SER A 282 -53.92 -35.98 -6.98
N PHE A 283 -52.84 -36.66 -7.38
CA PHE A 283 -52.81 -37.46 -8.60
C PHE A 283 -53.71 -38.70 -8.52
N ALA A 284 -53.84 -39.35 -7.36
CA ALA A 284 -54.79 -40.45 -7.16
C ALA A 284 -56.24 -39.99 -7.33
N VAL A 285 -56.60 -38.81 -6.82
CA VAL A 285 -57.93 -38.20 -7.00
C VAL A 285 -58.19 -37.82 -8.46
N LEU A 286 -57.22 -37.18 -9.13
CA LEU A 286 -57.34 -36.85 -10.55
C LEU A 286 -57.49 -38.11 -11.42
N ARG A 287 -56.76 -39.18 -11.11
CA ARG A 287 -56.87 -40.48 -11.78
C ARG A 287 -58.24 -41.14 -11.55
N ALA A 288 -58.82 -41.00 -10.35
CA ALA A 288 -60.16 -41.46 -10.04
C ALA A 288 -61.26 -40.67 -10.79
N LEU A 289 -60.97 -39.43 -11.18
CA LEU A 289 -61.82 -38.58 -12.02
C LEU A 289 -61.57 -38.75 -13.54
N GLY A 290 -60.68 -39.66 -13.95
CA GLY A 290 -60.54 -40.10 -15.34
C GLY A 290 -59.35 -39.53 -16.13
N THR A 291 -58.43 -38.79 -15.52
CA THR A 291 -57.24 -38.27 -16.24
C THR A 291 -56.18 -39.36 -16.46
N SER A 292 -55.62 -39.45 -17.68
CA SER A 292 -54.58 -40.45 -18.03
C SER A 292 -53.20 -40.07 -17.48
N SER A 293 -52.36 -41.07 -17.18
CA SER A 293 -51.06 -40.89 -16.53
C SER A 293 -50.02 -40.08 -17.35
N GLN A 294 -50.28 -39.82 -18.64
CA GLN A 294 -49.38 -39.02 -19.49
C GLN A 294 -49.63 -37.51 -19.41
N GLN A 295 -50.81 -37.06 -18.96
CA GLN A 295 -51.12 -35.61 -18.83
C GLN A 295 -50.66 -35.00 -17.50
N VAL A 296 -50.17 -35.82 -16.58
CA VAL A 296 -49.96 -35.47 -15.17
C VAL A 296 -48.47 -35.25 -14.84
N ALA A 297 -47.56 -35.66 -15.73
CA ALA A 297 -46.10 -35.58 -15.54
C ALA A 297 -45.43 -34.40 -16.28
N GLY A 298 -46.20 -33.50 -16.88
CA GLY A 298 -45.72 -32.26 -17.51
C GLY A 298 -45.52 -31.12 -16.51
#